data_AF-A0A9E3QVP0-F1
#
_entry.id   AF-A0A9E3QVP0-F1
#
_cell.length_a   1.000
_cell.length_b   1.000
_cell.length_c   1.000
_cell.angle_alpha   90.00
_cell.angle_beta   90.00
_cell.angle_gamma   90.00
#
_symmetry.space_group_name_H-M   'P 1'
#
loop_
_entity.id
_entity.type
_entity.pdbx_description
1 polymer ?
#
loop_
_entity_poly.entity_id
_entity_poly.type
_entity_poly.pdbx_seq_one_letter_code
_entity_poly.pdbx_strand_id
1 'polypeptide(L)'
;MLFPLPLHPTDPGLLHLDEPGKGGPLLSAALFADIPVYSDNPLTERAYGEWRVVAARLDPCFPTHAFLQSDPSKCRRQLRLVAQPHPEGMNGGGSDDNTIHLLYDLTQAQFDDLAARWVAPLQDQAGARGESLQVSPRMKSEGLQGAYANGIRALIKEFAGPDTLRQVTFMEGRGVAWEFGGFMVNAGAHTSIQIPGLDGGVSEVTTANNDAPFSTTPRSKVAAELAPLAGRFVSDGGIGSGSLVFDATPMQMQAALQRSLDVDNPLTDLHPDSLDCSVCHIANRARARAIRKGQSIQGLSRYENARRPTTVLNASAFGEETMEQRAFGYHFGGPVVNQRVANESAEVADLLEKRLSPP
;
A
#
# COMPACT_ATOMS: atom_id res chain seq x y z
N MET A 1 0.67 -7.73 7.07
CA MET A 1 -0.34 -7.71 8.15
C MET A 1 -0.63 -6.27 8.58
N LEU A 2 -1.87 -5.98 8.95
CA LEU A 2 -2.26 -4.71 9.60
C LEU A 2 -2.22 -4.87 11.12
N PHE A 3 -1.74 -3.85 11.82
CA PHE A 3 -1.75 -3.78 13.28
C PHE A 3 -3.06 -3.13 13.73
N PRO A 4 -3.74 -3.64 14.77
CA PRO A 4 -4.95 -3.00 15.27
C PRO A 4 -4.66 -1.54 15.67
N LEU A 5 -5.64 -0.66 15.47
CA LEU A 5 -5.52 0.72 15.97
C LEU A 5 -5.64 0.74 17.50
N PRO A 6 -4.91 1.63 18.19
CA PRO A 6 -5.10 1.86 19.61
C PRO A 6 -6.48 2.46 19.93
N LEU A 7 -6.92 2.34 21.19
CA LEU A 7 -8.16 2.94 21.69
C LEU A 7 -8.03 4.42 22.05
N HIS A 8 -6.79 4.90 22.22
CA HIS A 8 -6.49 6.33 22.29
C HIS A 8 -5.22 6.66 21.49
N PRO A 9 -5.17 7.85 20.88
CA PRO A 9 -3.97 8.49 20.34
C PRO A 9 -2.65 8.22 21.07
N THR A 10 -2.72 8.27 22.40
CA THR A 10 -1.57 8.21 23.30
C THR A 10 -1.29 6.81 23.81
N ASP A 11 -2.11 5.82 23.44
CA ASP A 11 -1.89 4.46 23.90
C ASP A 11 -0.60 3.90 23.30
N PRO A 12 0.19 3.17 24.09
CA PRO A 12 1.41 2.55 23.60
C PRO A 12 1.07 1.37 22.68
N GLY A 13 2.03 1.01 21.81
CA GLY A 13 2.04 -0.29 21.14
C GLY A 13 2.15 -0.27 19.62
N LEU A 14 1.97 0.88 18.97
CA LEU A 14 2.46 1.10 17.61
C LEU A 14 3.86 1.73 17.65
N LEU A 15 4.72 1.36 16.72
CA LEU A 15 6.06 1.94 16.63
C LEU A 15 5.97 3.38 16.11
N HIS A 16 6.72 4.28 16.73
CA HIS A 16 6.97 5.62 16.20
C HIS A 16 8.14 5.57 15.21
N LEU A 17 8.29 6.60 14.37
CA LEU A 17 9.40 6.69 13.42
C LEU A 17 10.76 6.91 14.10
N ASP A 18 10.78 7.53 15.29
CA ASP A 18 11.97 7.80 16.09
C ASP A 18 12.40 6.65 17.00
N GLU A 19 11.62 5.56 17.05
CA GLU A 19 11.98 4.36 17.81
C GLU A 19 13.32 3.80 17.33
N PRO A 20 14.25 3.47 18.25
CA PRO A 20 15.56 2.95 17.89
C PRO A 20 15.43 1.55 17.28
N GLY A 21 15.84 1.46 16.02
CA GLY A 21 16.04 0.23 15.29
C GLY A 21 17.51 -0.01 14.94
N LYS A 22 17.75 -0.68 13.81
CA LYS A 22 19.07 -1.09 13.36
C LYS A 22 19.91 0.08 12.85
N GLY A 23 20.82 0.56 13.70
CA GLY A 23 21.73 1.67 13.40
C GLY A 23 21.16 3.06 13.70
N GLY A 24 19.96 3.16 14.27
CA GLY A 24 19.29 4.45 14.56
C GLY A 24 17.77 4.39 14.45
N PRO A 25 17.07 5.53 14.34
CA PRO A 25 15.61 5.58 14.25
C PRO A 25 15.10 4.89 12.97
N LEU A 26 13.88 4.35 13.00
CA LEU A 26 13.26 3.70 11.83
C LEU A 26 13.25 4.61 10.59
N LEU A 27 12.92 5.89 10.76
CA LEU A 27 13.16 6.96 9.79
C LEU A 27 13.67 8.16 10.57
N SER A 28 14.83 8.74 10.22
CA SER A 28 15.34 9.90 10.96
C SER A 28 14.51 11.16 10.71
N ALA A 29 14.48 12.07 11.68
CA ALA A 29 13.85 13.38 11.52
C ALA A 29 14.40 14.16 10.32
N ALA A 30 15.69 14.01 10.02
CA ALA A 30 16.33 14.62 8.85
C ALA A 30 15.74 14.08 7.54
N LEU A 31 15.67 12.76 7.37
CA LEU A 31 15.07 12.15 6.18
C LEU A 31 13.56 12.40 6.07
N PHE A 32 12.87 12.54 7.21
CA PHE A 32 11.47 12.93 7.22
C PHE A 32 11.27 14.37 6.72
N ALA A 33 12.13 15.30 7.15
CA ALA A 33 12.10 16.69 6.70
C ALA A 33 12.43 16.85 5.21
N ASP A 34 13.06 15.85 4.59
CA ASP A 34 13.32 15.80 3.15
C ASP A 34 12.12 15.32 2.32
N ILE A 35 10.98 14.98 2.94
CA ILE A 35 9.74 14.64 2.24
C ILE A 35 9.03 15.95 1.83
N PRO A 36 9.02 16.34 0.53
CA PRO A 36 8.62 17.69 0.12
C PRO A 36 7.20 18.08 0.54
N VAL A 37 6.26 17.14 0.39
CA VAL A 37 4.83 17.36 0.71
C VAL A 37 4.59 17.65 2.19
N TYR A 38 5.48 17.22 3.09
CA TYR A 38 5.35 17.46 4.53
C TYR A 38 6.22 18.62 5.01
N SER A 39 7.33 18.93 4.33
CA SER A 39 8.17 20.09 4.63
C SER A 39 7.54 21.41 4.19
N ASP A 40 6.89 21.41 3.02
CA ASP A 40 6.42 22.64 2.38
C ASP A 40 5.12 23.17 3.00
N ASN A 41 4.40 22.31 3.73
CA ASN A 41 3.18 22.66 4.44
C ASN A 41 3.09 21.95 5.80
N PRO A 42 3.85 22.40 6.80
CA PRO A 42 3.90 21.74 8.09
C PRO A 42 2.55 21.90 8.81
N LEU A 43 1.92 20.76 9.10
CA LEU A 43 0.72 20.67 9.92
C LEU A 43 1.05 19.89 11.19
N THR A 44 0.51 20.32 12.33
CA THR A 44 0.82 19.73 13.65
C THR A 44 0.50 18.24 13.69
N GLU A 45 -0.64 17.86 13.12
CA GLU A 45 -1.13 16.49 13.00
C GLU A 45 -0.28 15.61 12.08
N ARG A 46 0.64 16.20 11.30
CA ARG A 46 1.60 15.50 10.43
C ARG A 46 3.03 15.66 10.90
N ALA A 47 3.26 16.29 12.06
CA ALA A 47 4.59 16.44 12.61
C ALA A 47 5.27 15.06 12.79
N TYR A 48 6.58 15.02 12.64
CA TYR A 48 7.38 13.79 12.69
C TYR A 48 7.01 12.85 13.86
N GLY A 49 6.75 13.40 15.06
CA GLY A 49 6.37 12.65 16.26
C GLY A 49 4.98 12.00 16.21
N GLU A 50 4.13 12.38 15.26
CA GLU A 50 2.75 11.86 15.12
C GLU A 50 2.65 10.59 14.29
N TRP A 51 3.72 10.21 13.59
CA TRP A 51 3.68 9.07 12.70
C TRP A 51 3.79 7.75 13.46
N ARG A 52 2.93 6.79 13.09
CA ARG A 52 2.90 5.43 13.65
C ARG A 52 2.98 4.41 12.54
N VAL A 53 3.75 3.35 12.75
CA VAL A 53 3.74 2.16 11.90
C VAL A 53 2.45 1.40 12.17
N VAL A 54 1.57 1.33 11.17
CA VAL A 54 0.25 0.67 11.24
C VAL A 54 0.22 -0.67 10.52
N ALA A 55 1.23 -0.95 9.71
CA ALA A 55 1.32 -2.20 8.97
C ALA A 55 2.76 -2.60 8.69
N ALA A 56 2.97 -3.90 8.53
CA ALA A 56 4.24 -4.46 8.10
C ALA A 56 4.02 -5.62 7.12
N ARG A 57 4.93 -5.77 6.16
CA ARG A 57 4.96 -6.87 5.20
C ARG A 57 6.40 -7.37 5.04
N LEU A 58 6.54 -8.67 4.84
CA LEU A 58 7.77 -9.30 4.38
C LEU A 58 7.64 -9.46 2.87
N ASP A 59 8.61 -8.96 2.11
CA ASP A 59 8.64 -9.09 0.66
C ASP A 59 9.84 -9.99 0.29
N PRO A 60 9.64 -11.28 -0.03
CA PRO A 60 10.72 -12.21 -0.36
C PRO A 60 11.41 -11.87 -1.68
N CYS A 61 10.75 -11.07 -2.54
CA CYS A 61 11.30 -10.60 -3.80
C CYS A 61 10.58 -9.33 -4.26
N PHE A 62 11.22 -8.18 -4.05
CA PHE A 62 10.85 -6.89 -4.63
C PHE A 62 11.64 -6.66 -5.94
N PRO A 63 11.05 -5.99 -6.95
CA PRO A 63 9.70 -5.39 -6.99
C PRO A 63 8.57 -6.36 -7.37
N THR A 64 8.89 -7.54 -7.92
CA THR A 64 7.88 -8.51 -8.38
C THR A 64 8.24 -9.93 -7.99
N HIS A 65 7.21 -10.73 -7.66
CA HIS A 65 7.39 -12.15 -7.39
C HIS A 65 7.70 -12.96 -8.66
N ALA A 66 7.44 -12.39 -9.84
CA ALA A 66 7.83 -13.01 -11.11
C ALA A 66 9.35 -13.32 -11.16
N PHE A 67 10.18 -12.51 -10.51
CA PHE A 67 11.63 -12.73 -10.44
C PHE A 67 12.01 -13.97 -9.62
N LEU A 68 11.20 -14.45 -8.68
CA LEU A 68 11.48 -15.70 -7.98
C LEU A 68 11.56 -16.91 -8.92
N GLN A 69 10.86 -16.85 -10.05
CA GLN A 69 10.84 -17.92 -11.05
C GLN A 69 11.75 -17.61 -12.24
N SER A 70 11.73 -16.35 -12.71
CA SER A 70 12.42 -15.96 -13.94
C SER A 70 13.89 -15.60 -13.74
N ASP A 71 14.23 -14.87 -12.67
CA ASP A 71 15.58 -14.38 -12.40
C ASP A 71 15.75 -14.00 -10.91
N PRO A 72 16.01 -15.00 -10.03
CA PRO A 72 16.09 -14.78 -8.58
C PRO A 72 17.21 -13.81 -8.16
N SER A 73 18.19 -13.55 -9.04
CA SER A 73 19.28 -12.61 -8.79
C SER A 73 18.79 -11.15 -8.71
N LYS A 74 17.63 -10.85 -9.32
CA LYS A 74 16.99 -9.53 -9.27
C LYS A 74 16.13 -9.31 -8.01
N CYS A 75 15.96 -10.33 -7.17
CA CYS A 75 15.14 -10.23 -5.98
C CYS A 75 15.82 -9.45 -4.85
N ARG A 76 15.26 -8.28 -4.52
CA ARG A 76 15.55 -7.61 -3.24
C ARG A 76 14.61 -8.14 -2.16
N ARG A 77 15.16 -8.69 -1.09
CA ARG A 77 14.36 -9.13 0.07
C ARG A 77 14.15 -7.94 0.97
N GLN A 78 12.92 -7.70 1.40
CA GLN A 78 12.60 -6.51 2.17
C GLN A 78 11.71 -6.78 3.37
N LEU A 79 11.92 -5.99 4.41
CA LEU A 79 10.87 -5.66 5.38
C LEU A 79 10.26 -4.32 4.93
N ARG A 80 8.95 -4.29 4.69
CA ARG A 80 8.23 -3.08 4.33
C ARG A 80 7.35 -2.66 5.50
N LEU A 81 7.50 -1.42 5.94
CA LEU A 81 6.63 -0.79 6.93
C LEU A 81 5.73 0.24 6.25
N VAL A 82 4.52 0.37 6.78
CA VAL A 82 3.58 1.43 6.40
C VAL A 82 3.32 2.28 7.62
N ALA A 83 3.63 3.58 7.50
CA ALA A 83 3.37 4.57 8.51
C ALA A 83 2.26 5.53 8.07
N GLN A 84 1.48 5.97 9.05
CA GLN A 84 0.44 6.98 8.91
C GLN A 84 0.68 8.05 9.97
N PRO A 85 0.42 9.34 9.68
CA PRO A 85 0.29 10.30 10.76
C PRO A 85 -0.90 9.85 11.60
N HIS A 86 -0.78 10.04 12.90
CA HIS A 86 -1.79 9.82 13.93
C HIS A 86 -3.07 9.19 13.39
N PRO A 87 -3.34 7.89 13.59
CA PRO A 87 -4.60 7.31 13.13
C PRO A 87 -5.74 7.87 14.01
N GLU A 88 -6.20 9.09 13.71
CA GLU A 88 -7.37 9.76 14.30
C GLU A 88 -8.68 9.11 13.82
N GLY A 89 -8.64 7.78 13.72
CA GLY A 89 -9.78 6.91 13.47
C GLY A 89 -10.63 6.66 14.71
N MET A 90 -10.74 7.63 15.63
CA MET A 90 -11.72 7.53 16.72
C MET A 90 -12.71 8.69 16.83
N ASN A 91 -12.47 9.83 16.17
CA ASN A 91 -13.44 10.92 16.12
C ASN A 91 -13.69 11.50 14.71
N GLY A 92 -13.20 10.86 13.64
CA GLY A 92 -13.58 11.22 12.26
C GLY A 92 -13.07 12.58 11.75
N GLY A 93 -12.00 13.12 12.35
CA GLY A 93 -11.50 14.47 12.07
C GLY A 93 -10.47 14.58 10.93
N GLY A 94 -9.69 13.54 10.66
CA GLY A 94 -8.66 13.58 9.62
C GLY A 94 -9.23 13.21 8.24
N SER A 95 -9.38 14.19 7.35
CA SER A 95 -9.69 13.96 5.92
C SER A 95 -8.49 13.53 5.08
N ASP A 96 -7.29 13.53 5.68
CA ASP A 96 -6.07 13.50 4.91
C ASP A 96 -5.55 12.08 4.75
N ASP A 97 -5.55 11.62 3.51
CA ASP A 97 -5.12 10.28 3.16
C ASP A 97 -3.59 10.20 3.05
N ASN A 98 -2.88 10.35 4.17
CA ASN A 98 -1.41 10.41 4.19
C ASN A 98 -0.79 9.03 4.49
N THR A 99 0.31 8.71 3.82
CA THR A 99 1.06 7.46 4.02
C THR A 99 2.55 7.65 3.75
N ILE A 100 3.39 6.91 4.49
CA ILE A 100 4.78 6.65 4.14
C ILE A 100 5.01 5.14 4.08
N HIS A 101 5.66 4.66 3.03
CA HIS A 101 6.24 3.33 3.00
C HIS A 101 7.75 3.42 3.26
N LEU A 102 8.23 2.56 4.15
CA LEU A 102 9.65 2.41 4.47
C LEU A 102 10.08 1.02 4.02
N LEU A 103 11.00 0.94 3.06
CA LEU A 103 11.48 -0.30 2.47
C LEU A 103 12.91 -0.55 2.96
N TYR A 104 13.08 -1.59 3.77
CA TYR A 104 14.35 -2.01 4.33
C TYR A 104 14.88 -3.22 3.58
N ASP A 105 15.99 -3.09 2.87
CA ASP A 105 16.63 -4.19 2.17
C ASP A 105 17.35 -5.12 3.17
N LEU A 106 17.13 -6.42 3.01
CA LEU A 106 17.68 -7.48 3.85
C LEU A 106 18.53 -8.43 2.99
N THR A 107 19.62 -8.91 3.57
CA THR A 107 20.33 -10.07 3.01
C THR A 107 19.45 -11.32 3.08
N GLN A 108 19.79 -12.36 2.31
CA GLN A 108 19.09 -13.65 2.38
C GLN A 108 19.02 -14.20 3.81
N ALA A 109 20.15 -14.21 4.52
CA ALA A 109 20.21 -14.75 5.89
C ALA A 109 19.35 -13.95 6.86
N GLN A 110 19.35 -12.62 6.75
CA GLN A 110 18.50 -11.76 7.58
C GLN A 110 17.01 -11.98 7.30
N PHE A 111 16.64 -12.09 6.02
CA PHE A 111 15.26 -12.35 5.65
C PHE A 111 14.79 -13.71 6.15
N ASP A 112 15.61 -14.76 6.01
CA ASP A 112 15.23 -16.10 6.47
C ASP A 112 15.08 -16.16 7.99
N ASP A 113 15.98 -15.51 8.76
CA ASP A 113 15.84 -15.41 10.22
C ASP A 113 14.56 -14.65 10.62
N LEU A 114 14.35 -13.47 10.01
CA LEU A 114 13.16 -12.67 10.26
C LEU A 114 11.89 -13.45 9.93
N ALA A 115 11.83 -14.09 8.77
CA ALA A 115 10.66 -14.86 8.32
C ALA A 115 10.36 -16.04 9.25
N ALA A 116 11.38 -16.80 9.65
CA ALA A 116 11.21 -17.92 10.57
C ALA A 116 10.66 -17.45 11.92
N ARG A 117 11.23 -16.38 12.49
CA ARG A 117 10.81 -15.82 13.79
C ARG A 117 9.45 -15.11 13.73
N TRP A 118 9.08 -14.56 12.57
CA TRP A 118 7.78 -13.93 12.35
C TRP A 118 6.65 -14.94 12.31
N VAL A 119 6.87 -16.08 11.65
CA VAL A 119 5.84 -17.10 11.43
C VAL A 119 5.78 -18.13 12.56
N ALA A 120 6.88 -18.38 13.29
CA ALA A 120 6.90 -19.36 14.38
C ALA A 120 5.74 -19.20 15.40
N PRO A 121 5.36 -17.98 15.84
CA PRO A 121 4.24 -17.80 16.76
C PRO A 121 2.85 -18.00 16.14
N LEU A 122 2.76 -18.23 14.83
CA LEU A 122 1.53 -18.40 14.05
C LEU A 122 1.31 -19.85 13.61
N GLN A 123 2.17 -20.79 14.04
CA GLN A 123 2.05 -22.20 13.66
C GLN A 123 0.74 -22.84 14.12
N ASP A 124 0.16 -22.36 15.23
CA ASP A 124 -1.17 -22.77 15.71
C ASP A 124 -2.33 -22.25 14.84
N GLN A 125 -2.06 -21.28 13.98
CA GLN A 125 -2.97 -20.72 12.98
C GLN A 125 -2.69 -21.25 11.56
N ALA A 126 -1.73 -22.16 11.41
CA ALA A 126 -1.36 -22.73 10.12
C ALA A 126 -2.55 -23.47 9.51
N GLY A 127 -2.87 -23.15 8.25
CA GLY A 127 -3.96 -23.81 7.52
C GLY A 127 -5.34 -23.14 7.68
N ALA A 128 -5.47 -21.99 8.35
CA ALA A 128 -6.62 -21.11 8.17
C ALA A 128 -6.67 -20.68 6.68
N ARG A 129 -7.53 -21.32 5.90
CA ARG A 129 -7.66 -21.12 4.45
C ARG A 129 -8.81 -20.15 4.18
N GLY A 130 -8.58 -19.22 3.25
CA GLY A 130 -9.64 -18.37 2.70
C GLY A 130 -10.01 -17.15 3.54
N GLU A 131 -9.16 -16.71 4.48
CA GLU A 131 -9.37 -15.43 5.14
C GLU A 131 -8.83 -14.27 4.29
N SER A 132 -9.65 -13.22 4.16
CA SER A 132 -9.24 -11.95 3.57
C SER A 132 -8.06 -11.35 4.33
N LEU A 133 -7.15 -10.67 3.63
CA LEU A 133 -6.10 -9.90 4.29
C LEU A 133 -6.75 -8.83 5.18
N GLN A 134 -6.51 -8.93 6.48
CA GLN A 134 -7.18 -8.11 7.50
C GLN A 134 -6.23 -7.69 8.62
N VAL A 135 -6.78 -7.00 9.61
CA VAL A 135 -6.11 -6.74 10.91
C VAL A 135 -5.65 -8.06 11.51
N SER A 136 -4.40 -8.14 11.96
CA SER A 136 -3.84 -9.38 12.50
C SER A 136 -4.72 -9.97 13.59
N PRO A 137 -5.27 -11.18 13.39
CA PRO A 137 -6.17 -11.79 14.37
C PRO A 137 -5.49 -11.99 15.73
N ARG A 138 -4.23 -12.42 15.73
CA ARG A 138 -3.43 -12.62 16.95
C ARG A 138 -3.19 -11.32 17.71
N MET A 139 -2.84 -10.22 17.02
CA MET A 139 -2.69 -8.92 17.68
C MET A 139 -4.03 -8.36 18.15
N LYS A 140 -5.12 -8.62 17.41
CA LYS A 140 -6.47 -8.22 17.82
C LYS A 140 -6.91 -8.96 19.09
N SER A 141 -6.57 -10.23 19.25
CA SER A 141 -6.93 -11.02 20.43
C SER A 141 -6.06 -10.71 21.65
N GLU A 142 -4.75 -10.52 21.48
CA GLU A 142 -3.84 -10.26 22.60
C GLU A 142 -3.71 -8.77 22.96
N GLY A 143 -4.12 -7.89 22.05
CA GLY A 143 -3.89 -6.45 22.13
C GLY A 143 -2.49 -6.03 21.67
N LEU A 144 -2.30 -4.73 21.44
CA LEU A 144 -1.02 -4.15 21.01
C LEU A 144 0.11 -4.29 22.03
N GLN A 145 -0.20 -4.57 23.29
CA GLN A 145 0.79 -4.82 24.35
C GLN A 145 1.01 -6.32 24.61
N GLY A 146 0.31 -7.18 23.86
CA GLY A 146 0.41 -8.64 23.96
C GLY A 146 1.77 -9.19 23.49
N ALA A 147 2.02 -10.45 23.81
CA ALA A 147 3.30 -11.12 23.53
C ALA A 147 3.64 -11.12 22.03
N TYR A 148 2.66 -11.39 21.17
CA TYR A 148 2.85 -11.40 19.72
C TYR A 148 3.17 -10.00 19.19
N ALA A 149 2.44 -8.96 19.63
CA ALA A 149 2.70 -7.58 19.23
C ALA A 149 4.08 -7.10 19.67
N ASN A 150 4.48 -7.39 20.91
CA ASN A 150 5.81 -7.07 21.44
C ASN A 150 6.92 -7.80 20.64
N GLY A 151 6.71 -9.07 20.32
CA GLY A 151 7.64 -9.87 19.52
C GLY A 151 7.84 -9.31 18.11
N ILE A 152 6.75 -8.97 17.42
CA ILE A 152 6.82 -8.36 16.08
C ILE A 152 7.51 -6.99 16.13
N ARG A 153 7.22 -6.14 17.13
CA ARG A 153 7.93 -4.86 17.28
C ARG A 153 9.42 -5.04 17.52
N ALA A 154 9.80 -6.00 18.37
CA ALA A 154 11.20 -6.30 18.61
C ALA A 154 11.92 -6.75 17.33
N LEU A 155 11.29 -7.64 16.55
CA LEU A 155 11.80 -8.05 15.24
C LEU A 155 11.93 -6.87 14.28
N ILE A 156 10.93 -6.00 14.18
CA ILE A 156 11.02 -4.82 13.32
C ILE A 156 12.24 -3.98 13.70
N LYS A 157 12.42 -3.65 14.99
CA LYS A 157 13.56 -2.83 15.43
C LYS A 157 14.91 -3.52 15.23
N GLU A 158 14.96 -4.85 15.27
CA GLU A 158 16.18 -5.62 15.02
C GLU A 158 16.64 -5.57 13.55
N PHE A 159 15.69 -5.48 12.61
CA PHE A 159 15.96 -5.57 11.17
C PHE A 159 15.76 -4.26 10.39
N ALA A 160 14.99 -3.31 10.93
CA ALA A 160 14.70 -2.03 10.31
C ALA A 160 15.43 -0.89 11.02
N GLY A 161 16.08 -0.03 10.24
CA GLY A 161 16.74 1.19 10.69
C GLY A 161 17.62 1.75 9.56
N PRO A 162 18.44 2.77 9.82
CA PRO A 162 19.24 3.44 8.79
C PRO A 162 20.19 2.50 8.04
N ASP A 163 20.66 1.43 8.69
CA ASP A 163 21.58 0.45 8.08
C ASP A 163 20.93 -0.36 6.95
N THR A 164 19.61 -0.51 6.99
CA THR A 164 18.84 -1.33 6.05
C THR A 164 17.85 -0.52 5.23
N LEU A 165 17.54 0.72 5.63
CA LEU A 165 16.60 1.59 4.91
C LEU A 165 17.14 1.90 3.52
N ARG A 166 16.40 1.50 2.49
CA ARG A 166 16.81 1.66 1.09
C ARG A 166 15.93 2.60 0.30
N GLN A 167 14.65 2.68 0.63
CA GLN A 167 13.70 3.49 -0.13
C GLN A 167 12.58 3.97 0.78
N VAL A 168 12.20 5.23 0.58
CA VAL A 168 11.04 5.87 1.20
C VAL A 168 10.12 6.31 0.07
N THR A 169 8.84 5.95 0.15
CA THR A 169 7.81 6.50 -0.74
C THR A 169 6.72 7.11 0.10
N PHE A 170 6.10 8.18 -0.36
CA PHE A 170 5.05 8.89 0.35
C PHE A 170 3.84 9.14 -0.54
N MET A 171 2.70 9.34 0.12
CA MET A 171 1.45 9.81 -0.47
C MET A 171 0.87 10.85 0.48
N GLU A 172 0.61 12.06 -0.01
CA GLU A 172 -0.16 13.08 0.71
C GLU A 172 -1.55 13.19 0.08
N GLY A 173 -2.61 13.06 0.88
CA GLY A 173 -3.97 13.38 0.46
C GLY A 173 -4.38 14.77 0.95
N ARG A 174 -4.85 15.63 0.04
CA ARG A 174 -5.35 16.97 0.35
C ARG A 174 -6.65 17.26 -0.41
N GLY A 175 -7.77 17.13 0.29
CA GLY A 175 -9.10 17.35 -0.28
C GLY A 175 -9.39 16.37 -1.43
N VAL A 176 -9.27 16.86 -2.67
CA VAL A 176 -9.51 16.06 -3.88
C VAL A 176 -8.22 15.69 -4.61
N ALA A 177 -7.04 16.01 -4.07
CA ALA A 177 -5.75 15.73 -4.68
C ALA A 177 -4.93 14.76 -3.83
N TRP A 178 -4.17 13.88 -4.49
CA TRP A 178 -3.20 12.99 -3.88
C TRP A 178 -1.87 13.12 -4.59
N GLU A 179 -0.84 13.56 -3.87
CA GLU A 179 0.52 13.65 -4.39
C GLU A 179 1.34 12.45 -3.93
N PHE A 180 2.03 11.80 -4.86
CA PHE A 180 2.87 10.63 -4.66
C PHE A 180 4.31 10.96 -4.97
N GLY A 181 5.25 10.37 -4.24
CA GLY A 181 6.67 10.50 -4.55
C GLY A 181 7.54 9.59 -3.71
N GLY A 182 8.85 9.77 -3.80
CA GLY A 182 9.79 9.02 -2.99
C GLY A 182 11.26 9.31 -3.28
N PHE A 183 12.13 8.68 -2.50
CA PHE A 183 13.56 8.74 -2.67
C PHE A 183 14.23 7.43 -2.27
N MET A 184 15.35 7.14 -2.93
CA MET A 184 16.29 6.11 -2.52
C MET A 184 17.17 6.66 -1.40
N VAL A 185 17.55 5.79 -0.47
CA VAL A 185 18.46 6.10 0.65
C VAL A 185 19.76 5.31 0.46
N ASN A 186 20.89 6.00 0.55
CA ASN A 186 22.22 5.40 0.46
C ASN A 186 23.19 6.10 1.41
N ALA A 187 23.63 5.41 2.46
CA ALA A 187 24.57 5.94 3.45
C ALA A 187 24.19 7.33 4.02
N GLY A 188 22.88 7.53 4.29
CA GLY A 188 22.35 8.79 4.82
C GLY A 188 22.13 9.91 3.80
N ALA A 189 22.60 9.75 2.56
CA ALA A 189 22.19 10.59 1.44
C ALA A 189 20.91 10.04 0.81
N HIS A 190 20.11 10.92 0.20
CA HIS A 190 18.93 10.52 -0.54
C HIS A 190 18.93 11.09 -1.96
N THR A 191 18.29 10.38 -2.87
CA THR A 191 18.06 10.82 -4.25
C THR A 191 16.63 10.49 -4.62
N SER A 192 15.89 11.44 -5.19
CA SER A 192 14.52 11.18 -5.65
C SER A 192 14.45 9.94 -6.53
N ILE A 193 13.39 9.15 -6.36
CA ILE A 193 13.11 8.07 -7.30
C ILE A 193 12.68 8.68 -8.62
N GLN A 194 13.01 8.00 -9.72
CA GLN A 194 12.38 8.26 -10.99
C GLN A 194 11.05 7.50 -11.00
N ILE A 195 9.92 8.21 -11.09
CA ILE A 195 8.63 7.55 -11.23
C ILE A 195 8.53 6.97 -12.65
N PRO A 196 8.32 5.65 -12.80
CA PRO A 196 8.31 5.01 -14.12
C PRO A 196 7.32 5.67 -15.08
N GLY A 197 7.81 6.02 -16.28
CA GLY A 197 7.00 6.62 -17.33
C GLY A 197 6.72 8.12 -17.17
N LEU A 198 7.32 8.79 -16.18
CA LEU A 198 7.21 10.25 -15.99
C LEU A 198 8.59 10.91 -16.19
N ASP A 199 8.76 11.68 -17.27
CA ASP A 199 10.02 12.39 -17.52
C ASP A 199 10.24 13.53 -16.50
N GLY A 200 11.35 13.48 -15.75
CA GLY A 200 11.75 14.55 -14.82
C GLY A 200 10.82 14.80 -13.62
N GLY A 201 9.79 13.97 -13.42
CA GLY A 201 8.81 14.09 -12.34
C GLY A 201 9.22 13.30 -11.09
N VAL A 202 9.51 14.00 -9.99
CA VAL A 202 9.69 13.42 -8.65
C VAL A 202 8.37 13.19 -7.93
N SER A 203 7.28 13.73 -8.48
CA SER A 203 5.93 13.52 -7.97
C SER A 203 4.89 13.35 -9.06
N GLU A 204 3.81 12.68 -8.68
CA GLU A 204 2.62 12.42 -9.47
C GLU A 204 1.41 12.85 -8.66
N VAL A 205 0.45 13.52 -9.29
CA VAL A 205 -0.77 13.99 -8.65
C VAL A 205 -1.98 13.31 -9.27
N THR A 206 -2.78 12.64 -8.42
CA THR A 206 -4.13 12.21 -8.76
C THR A 206 -5.12 13.23 -8.23
N THR A 207 -6.03 13.73 -9.05
CA THR A 207 -7.07 14.66 -8.63
C THR A 207 -8.46 14.18 -8.99
N ALA A 208 -9.42 14.22 -8.08
CA ALA A 208 -10.83 14.27 -8.43
C ALA A 208 -11.21 15.72 -8.79
N ASN A 209 -11.94 15.94 -9.88
CA ASN A 209 -12.37 17.27 -10.28
C ASN A 209 -13.80 17.24 -10.83
N ASN A 210 -14.30 18.39 -11.29
CA ASN A 210 -15.66 18.51 -11.83
C ASN A 210 -15.86 17.70 -13.12
N ASP A 211 -14.79 17.31 -13.81
CA ASP A 211 -14.86 16.59 -15.08
C ASP A 211 -14.85 15.08 -14.88
N ALA A 212 -14.06 14.57 -13.93
CA ALA A 212 -13.90 13.15 -13.70
C ALA A 212 -13.63 12.83 -12.21
N PRO A 213 -14.06 11.63 -11.75
CA PRO A 213 -13.78 11.16 -10.40
C PRO A 213 -12.29 10.98 -10.06
N PHE A 214 -11.43 10.87 -11.07
CA PHE A 214 -9.98 10.92 -10.92
C PHE A 214 -9.32 11.31 -12.26
N SER A 215 -8.17 11.97 -12.18
CA SER A 215 -7.25 12.24 -13.27
C SER A 215 -5.83 12.27 -12.73
N THR A 216 -4.90 11.64 -13.44
CA THR A 216 -3.49 11.55 -13.06
C THR A 216 -2.64 12.52 -13.90
N THR A 217 -1.75 13.27 -13.24
CA THR A 217 -0.81 14.22 -13.86
C THR A 217 0.57 14.18 -13.17
N PRO A 218 1.69 14.09 -13.91
CA PRO A 218 1.75 13.74 -15.32
C PRO A 218 1.26 12.30 -15.54
N ARG A 219 0.79 12.00 -16.76
CA ARG A 219 0.13 10.73 -17.05
C ARG A 219 1.12 9.75 -17.69
N SER A 220 1.39 8.64 -17.02
CA SER A 220 2.17 7.55 -17.64
C SER A 220 1.38 6.83 -18.73
N LYS A 221 2.05 5.93 -19.46
CA LYS A 221 1.40 5.02 -20.41
C LYS A 221 0.32 4.18 -19.75
N VAL A 222 0.58 3.62 -18.56
CA VAL A 222 -0.37 2.72 -17.89
C VAL A 222 -1.55 3.51 -17.32
N ALA A 223 -1.32 4.70 -16.77
CA ALA A 223 -2.39 5.60 -16.36
C ALA A 223 -3.29 5.98 -17.55
N ALA A 224 -2.73 6.17 -18.75
CA ALA A 224 -3.51 6.42 -19.97
C ALA A 224 -4.35 5.22 -20.40
N GLU A 225 -3.85 3.99 -20.23
CA GLU A 225 -4.59 2.76 -20.50
C GLU A 225 -5.77 2.56 -19.54
N LEU A 226 -5.70 3.12 -18.31
CA LEU A 226 -6.78 3.10 -17.33
C LEU A 226 -7.78 4.27 -17.46
N ALA A 227 -7.47 5.29 -18.26
CA ALA A 227 -8.32 6.48 -18.42
C ALA A 227 -9.79 6.17 -18.79
N PRO A 228 -10.13 5.13 -19.58
CA PRO A 228 -11.52 4.74 -19.81
C PRO A 228 -12.33 4.45 -18.54
N LEU A 229 -11.68 3.99 -17.46
CA LEU A 229 -12.33 3.70 -16.17
C LEU A 229 -12.62 4.96 -15.34
N ALA A 230 -12.01 6.10 -15.69
CA ALA A 230 -12.31 7.37 -15.03
C ALA A 230 -13.77 7.77 -15.29
N GLY A 231 -14.22 7.64 -16.55
CA GLY A 231 -15.49 8.21 -17.00
C GLY A 231 -15.47 9.74 -16.91
N ARG A 232 -16.63 10.36 -17.10
CA ARG A 232 -16.83 11.79 -16.86
C ARG A 232 -18.11 12.05 -16.07
N PHE A 233 -18.08 13.11 -15.28
CA PHE A 233 -19.29 13.65 -14.70
C PHE A 233 -20.09 14.39 -15.77
N VAL A 234 -21.40 14.16 -15.76
CA VAL A 234 -22.36 14.86 -16.61
C VAL A 234 -23.38 15.47 -15.69
N SER A 235 -23.50 16.81 -15.71
CA SER A 235 -24.60 17.47 -15.01
C SER A 235 -25.91 17.04 -15.66
N ASP A 236 -26.84 16.56 -14.85
CA ASP A 236 -28.18 16.19 -15.30
C ASP A 236 -29.21 17.32 -15.09
N GLY A 237 -28.72 18.56 -14.90
CA GLY A 237 -29.55 19.77 -14.86
C GLY A 237 -30.00 20.23 -13.47
N GLY A 238 -29.50 19.62 -12.38
CA GLY A 238 -29.72 20.06 -11.00
C GLY A 238 -28.43 20.27 -10.20
N ILE A 239 -28.52 21.08 -9.12
CA ILE A 239 -27.41 21.26 -8.18
C ILE A 239 -27.23 19.96 -7.39
N GLY A 240 -26.03 19.38 -7.45
CA GLY A 240 -25.70 18.11 -6.76
C GLY A 240 -26.19 16.85 -7.49
N SER A 241 -26.77 16.99 -8.68
CA SER A 241 -27.20 15.86 -9.51
C SER A 241 -26.27 15.77 -10.73
N GLY A 242 -25.30 14.86 -10.60
CA GLY A 242 -24.34 14.53 -11.63
C GLY A 242 -24.34 13.02 -11.82
N SER A 243 -24.42 12.58 -13.06
CA SER A 243 -24.27 11.17 -13.40
C SER A 243 -22.86 10.90 -13.92
N LEU A 244 -22.27 9.77 -13.54
CA LEU A 244 -21.04 9.29 -14.14
C LEU A 244 -21.38 8.54 -15.43
N VAL A 245 -20.80 8.96 -16.55
CA VAL A 245 -20.94 8.31 -17.84
C VAL A 245 -19.57 7.87 -18.34
N PHE A 246 -19.51 6.71 -19.01
CA PHE A 246 -18.32 6.24 -19.70
C PHE A 246 -18.50 6.47 -21.19
N ASP A 247 -17.73 7.38 -21.78
CA ASP A 247 -17.77 7.63 -23.23
C ASP A 247 -16.87 6.66 -24.03
N ALA A 248 -16.12 5.81 -23.34
CA ALA A 248 -15.25 4.82 -23.97
C ALA A 248 -16.07 3.76 -24.72
N THR A 249 -15.56 3.32 -25.87
CA THR A 249 -16.14 2.19 -26.61
C THR A 249 -16.10 0.91 -25.76
N PRO A 250 -16.97 -0.08 -26.02
CA PRO A 250 -16.94 -1.36 -25.31
C PRO A 250 -15.55 -2.02 -25.33
N MET A 251 -14.84 -1.94 -26.46
CA MET A 251 -13.49 -2.47 -26.61
C MET A 251 -12.47 -1.74 -25.73
N GLN A 252 -12.51 -0.40 -25.68
CA GLN A 252 -11.62 0.39 -24.80
C GLN A 252 -11.91 0.12 -23.32
N MET A 253 -13.19 0.01 -22.96
CA MET A 253 -13.60 -0.32 -21.59
C MET A 253 -13.10 -1.71 -21.20
N GLN A 254 -13.28 -2.71 -22.07
CA GLN A 254 -12.81 -4.07 -21.81
C GLN A 254 -11.29 -4.13 -21.67
N ALA A 255 -10.54 -3.41 -22.52
CA ALA A 255 -9.08 -3.32 -22.42
C ALA A 255 -8.63 -2.66 -21.11
N ALA A 256 -9.28 -1.57 -20.69
CA ALA A 256 -8.95 -0.90 -19.43
C ALA A 256 -9.31 -1.75 -18.20
N LEU A 257 -10.42 -2.49 -18.25
CA LEU A 257 -10.78 -3.46 -17.22
C LEU A 257 -9.74 -4.59 -17.13
N GLN A 258 -9.33 -5.17 -18.26
CA GLN A 258 -8.26 -6.18 -18.27
C GLN A 258 -6.97 -5.60 -17.71
N ARG A 259 -6.60 -4.39 -18.14
CA ARG A 259 -5.38 -3.73 -17.66
C ARG A 259 -5.40 -3.51 -16.14
N SER A 260 -6.54 -3.15 -15.57
CA SER A 260 -6.68 -3.01 -14.11
C SER A 260 -6.49 -4.34 -13.37
N LEU A 261 -6.88 -5.47 -13.98
CA LEU A 261 -6.67 -6.81 -13.41
C LEU A 261 -5.20 -7.23 -13.53
N ASP A 262 -4.53 -6.85 -14.63
CA ASP A 262 -3.09 -7.08 -14.81
C ASP A 262 -2.27 -6.31 -13.76
N VAL A 263 -2.67 -5.07 -13.44
CA VAL A 263 -2.04 -4.27 -12.37
C VAL A 263 -2.17 -4.95 -11.02
N ASP A 264 -3.25 -5.68 -10.75
CA ASP A 264 -3.41 -6.44 -9.50
C ASP A 264 -2.63 -7.76 -9.48
N ASN A 265 -2.08 -8.21 -10.62
CA ASN A 265 -1.39 -9.48 -10.73
C ASN A 265 0.09 -9.36 -10.30
N PRO A 266 0.51 -10.00 -9.18
CA PRO A 266 1.87 -9.89 -8.65
C PRO A 266 2.92 -10.68 -9.45
N LEU A 267 2.49 -11.44 -10.46
CA LEU A 267 3.35 -12.29 -11.30
C LEU A 267 3.63 -11.68 -12.68
N THR A 268 3.29 -10.40 -12.88
CA THR A 268 3.56 -9.67 -14.13
C THR A 268 4.80 -8.79 -13.99
N ASP A 269 5.17 -8.18 -15.12
CA ASP A 269 6.15 -7.10 -15.21
C ASP A 269 5.59 -5.74 -14.73
N LEU A 270 4.32 -5.66 -14.33
CA LEU A 270 3.71 -4.48 -13.72
C LEU A 270 3.97 -4.52 -12.22
N HIS A 271 4.84 -3.64 -11.74
CA HIS A 271 5.31 -3.62 -10.36
C HIS A 271 5.76 -2.21 -9.96
N PRO A 272 6.06 -1.94 -8.67
CA PRO A 272 6.39 -0.58 -8.23
C PRO A 272 7.55 0.10 -8.99
N ASP A 273 8.52 -0.67 -9.49
CA ASP A 273 9.62 -0.12 -10.32
C ASP A 273 9.28 0.01 -11.83
N SER A 274 8.07 -0.33 -12.26
CA SER A 274 7.63 -0.25 -13.68
C SER A 274 6.28 0.47 -13.87
N LEU A 275 5.57 0.75 -12.78
CA LEU A 275 4.32 1.50 -12.74
C LEU A 275 4.54 2.86 -12.07
N ASP A 276 3.76 3.84 -12.48
CA ASP A 276 3.60 5.04 -11.67
C ASP A 276 2.89 4.71 -10.33
N CYS A 277 3.00 5.61 -9.36
CA CYS A 277 2.46 5.37 -8.03
C CYS A 277 0.94 5.35 -8.05
N SER A 278 0.31 6.24 -8.81
CA SER A 278 -1.14 6.37 -8.85
C SER A 278 -1.82 5.11 -9.36
N VAL A 279 -1.30 4.45 -10.40
CA VAL A 279 -1.87 3.26 -11.03
C VAL A 279 -2.10 2.15 -10.02
N CYS A 280 -1.11 1.87 -9.17
CA CYS A 280 -1.25 0.87 -8.11
C CYS A 280 -2.36 1.22 -7.10
N HIS A 281 -2.62 2.52 -6.90
CA HIS A 281 -3.60 3.03 -5.95
C HIS A 281 -5.01 3.15 -6.56
N ILE A 282 -5.14 3.50 -7.84
CA ILE A 282 -6.42 3.76 -8.51
C ILE A 282 -7.02 2.54 -9.22
N ALA A 283 -6.22 1.59 -9.71
CA ALA A 283 -6.68 0.57 -10.66
C ALA A 283 -7.86 -0.25 -10.14
N ASN A 284 -7.74 -0.78 -8.91
CA ASN A 284 -8.81 -1.55 -8.29
C ASN A 284 -10.09 -0.71 -8.11
N ARG A 285 -9.97 0.51 -7.57
CA ARG A 285 -11.11 1.40 -7.30
C ARG A 285 -11.83 1.84 -8.56
N ALA A 286 -11.07 2.19 -9.59
CA ALA A 286 -11.60 2.56 -10.90
C ALA A 286 -12.40 1.41 -11.51
N ARG A 287 -11.86 0.19 -11.47
CA ARG A 287 -12.56 -1.03 -11.91
C ARG A 287 -13.82 -1.29 -11.10
N ALA A 288 -13.71 -1.29 -9.78
CA ALA A 288 -14.81 -1.53 -8.86
C ALA A 288 -16.00 -0.59 -9.12
N ARG A 289 -15.73 0.71 -9.31
CA ARG A 289 -16.75 1.69 -9.68
C ARG A 289 -17.37 1.38 -11.05
N ALA A 290 -16.56 1.04 -12.05
CA ALA A 290 -17.06 0.67 -13.37
C ALA A 290 -18.01 -0.54 -13.29
N ILE A 291 -17.68 -1.54 -12.47
CA ILE A 291 -18.53 -2.72 -12.21
C ILE A 291 -19.86 -2.30 -11.56
N ARG A 292 -19.83 -1.44 -10.52
CA ARG A 292 -21.07 -0.91 -9.90
C ARG A 292 -21.96 -0.15 -10.88
N LYS A 293 -21.39 0.41 -11.94
CA LYS A 293 -22.09 1.10 -13.02
C LYS A 293 -22.45 0.19 -14.21
N GLY A 294 -22.38 -1.13 -14.02
CA GLY A 294 -22.87 -2.12 -14.97
C GLY A 294 -21.84 -2.65 -15.97
N GLN A 295 -20.56 -2.27 -15.85
CA GLN A 295 -19.51 -2.88 -16.66
C GLN A 295 -19.22 -4.30 -16.17
N SER A 296 -18.96 -5.23 -17.10
CA SER A 296 -18.70 -6.64 -16.77
C SER A 296 -17.22 -6.97 -16.93
N ILE A 297 -16.69 -7.75 -15.99
CA ILE A 297 -15.37 -8.39 -16.09
C ILE A 297 -15.48 -9.87 -16.50
N GLN A 298 -16.67 -10.33 -16.89
CA GLN A 298 -16.87 -11.72 -17.31
C GLN A 298 -16.00 -12.04 -18.52
N GLY A 299 -15.24 -13.15 -18.45
CA GLY A 299 -14.33 -13.58 -19.51
C GLY A 299 -12.97 -12.88 -19.51
N LEU A 300 -12.73 -11.93 -18.60
CA LEU A 300 -11.40 -11.34 -18.41
C LEU A 300 -10.52 -12.24 -17.53
N SER A 301 -9.23 -12.21 -17.78
CA SER A 301 -8.26 -12.93 -16.96
C SER A 301 -8.03 -12.14 -15.68
N ARG A 302 -8.22 -12.79 -14.53
CA ARG A 302 -7.89 -12.23 -13.22
C ARG A 302 -6.90 -13.14 -12.52
N TYR A 303 -6.03 -12.52 -11.74
CA TYR A 303 -5.16 -13.25 -10.85
C TYR A 303 -5.97 -13.95 -9.75
N GLU A 304 -5.70 -15.23 -9.51
CA GLU A 304 -6.20 -15.98 -8.38
C GLU A 304 -5.08 -16.80 -7.77
N ASN A 305 -4.89 -16.68 -6.45
CA ASN A 305 -4.06 -17.63 -5.73
C ASN A 305 -4.93 -18.86 -5.36
N ALA A 306 -4.54 -20.03 -5.86
CA ALA A 306 -5.30 -21.28 -5.70
C ALA A 306 -5.41 -21.77 -4.24
N ARG A 307 -4.44 -21.44 -3.38
CA ARG A 307 -4.46 -21.85 -1.95
C ARG A 307 -5.13 -20.80 -1.05
N ARG A 308 -5.20 -19.56 -1.52
CA ARG A 308 -5.63 -18.36 -0.80
C ARG A 308 -6.43 -17.48 -1.74
N PRO A 309 -7.70 -17.82 -2.02
CA PRO A 309 -8.58 -16.91 -2.74
C PRO A 309 -8.62 -15.57 -2.02
N THR A 310 -8.12 -14.53 -2.66
CA THR A 310 -7.98 -13.20 -2.07
C THR A 310 -9.23 -12.39 -2.37
N THR A 311 -10.16 -12.37 -1.44
CA THR A 311 -11.18 -11.31 -1.40
C THR A 311 -10.65 -10.17 -0.55
N VAL A 312 -10.71 -8.96 -1.10
CA VAL A 312 -10.51 -7.75 -0.31
C VAL A 312 -11.80 -7.42 0.42
N LEU A 313 -11.68 -7.14 1.71
CA LEU A 313 -12.75 -6.53 2.50
C LEU A 313 -12.25 -5.17 3.00
N ASN A 314 -12.63 -4.10 2.30
CA ASN A 314 -12.43 -2.75 2.80
C ASN A 314 -13.59 -2.40 3.73
N ALA A 315 -13.26 -2.13 4.99
CA ALA A 315 -14.24 -1.69 5.99
C ALA A 315 -14.17 -0.17 6.25
N SER A 316 -13.46 0.57 5.39
CA SER A 316 -13.49 2.03 5.42
C SER A 316 -14.85 2.57 4.98
N ALA A 317 -15.15 3.80 5.38
CA ALA A 317 -16.37 4.50 5.01
C ALA A 317 -16.51 4.72 3.49
N PHE A 318 -15.40 4.71 2.76
CA PHE A 318 -15.34 4.93 1.31
C PHE A 318 -15.34 3.63 0.50
N GLY A 319 -15.03 2.49 1.12
CA GLY A 319 -15.02 1.19 0.46
C GLY A 319 -14.10 1.14 -0.77
N GLU A 320 -14.68 1.31 -1.96
CA GLU A 320 -13.99 1.27 -3.25
C GLU A 320 -14.12 2.61 -4.02
N GLU A 321 -14.47 3.70 -3.35
CA GLU A 321 -14.57 5.04 -3.94
C GLU A 321 -13.20 5.67 -4.18
N THR A 322 -13.06 6.52 -5.21
CA THR A 322 -11.78 7.15 -5.58
C THR A 322 -11.41 8.37 -4.74
N MET A 323 -12.21 8.68 -3.72
CA MET A 323 -11.86 9.65 -2.66
C MET A 323 -10.99 9.03 -1.55
N GLU A 324 -10.58 7.79 -1.73
CA GLU A 324 -9.59 7.11 -0.93
C GLU A 324 -8.54 6.60 -1.93
N GLN A 325 -7.25 6.87 -1.68
CA GLN A 325 -6.16 6.39 -2.52
C GLN A 325 -5.26 5.40 -1.79
N ARG A 326 -5.33 5.28 -0.47
CA ARG A 326 -4.59 4.29 0.32
C ARG A 326 -4.56 2.87 -0.25
N ALA A 327 -3.37 2.29 -0.33
CA ALA A 327 -3.19 0.90 -0.77
C ALA A 327 -3.24 -0.11 0.39
N PHE A 328 -2.71 0.26 1.57
CA PHE A 328 -2.69 -0.59 2.75
C PHE A 328 -2.63 0.26 4.01
N GLY A 329 -3.56 0.10 4.95
CA GLY A 329 -3.59 0.88 6.19
C GLY A 329 -5.01 1.11 6.70
N TYR A 330 -5.25 2.28 7.26
CA TYR A 330 -6.54 2.73 7.78
C TYR A 330 -7.00 4.05 7.16
N HIS A 331 -8.31 4.20 6.95
CA HIS A 331 -8.94 5.45 6.55
C HIS A 331 -10.30 5.57 7.27
N PHE A 332 -10.52 6.70 7.97
CA PHE A 332 -11.66 6.89 8.88
C PHE A 332 -11.86 5.72 9.87
N GLY A 333 -10.76 5.19 10.43
CA GLY A 333 -10.78 4.08 11.39
C GLY A 333 -11.02 2.69 10.80
N GLY A 334 -11.45 2.59 9.55
CA GLY A 334 -11.64 1.31 8.86
C GLY A 334 -10.37 0.85 8.13
N PRO A 335 -10.04 -0.45 8.12
CA PRO A 335 -8.94 -0.98 7.32
C PRO A 335 -9.22 -0.83 5.83
N VAL A 336 -8.16 -0.48 5.10
CA VAL A 336 -8.11 -0.34 3.65
C VAL A 336 -7.02 -1.26 3.10
N VAL A 337 -7.39 -2.09 2.15
CA VAL A 337 -6.51 -3.04 1.47
C VAL A 337 -6.80 -3.00 -0.03
N ASN A 338 -5.80 -2.71 -0.84
CA ASN A 338 -5.90 -2.80 -2.29
C ASN A 338 -5.75 -4.26 -2.74
N GLN A 339 -6.41 -4.65 -3.82
CA GLN A 339 -6.38 -6.01 -4.36
C GLN A 339 -4.96 -6.46 -4.71
N ARG A 340 -4.12 -5.57 -5.28
CA ARG A 340 -2.70 -5.86 -5.51
C ARG A 340 -1.98 -6.27 -4.22
N VAL A 341 -2.22 -5.54 -3.12
CA VAL A 341 -1.61 -5.84 -1.81
C VAL A 341 -2.10 -7.18 -1.26
N ALA A 342 -3.39 -7.49 -1.41
CA ALA A 342 -3.95 -8.78 -1.01
C ALA A 342 -3.32 -9.93 -1.80
N ASN A 343 -3.23 -9.80 -3.14
CA ASN A 343 -2.65 -10.78 -4.03
C ASN A 343 -1.17 -11.05 -3.73
N GLU A 344 -0.38 -9.98 -3.57
CA GLU A 344 1.03 -10.11 -3.15
C GLU A 344 1.15 -10.80 -1.80
N SER A 345 0.31 -10.43 -0.82
CA SER A 345 0.37 -11.03 0.53
C SER A 345 0.02 -12.52 0.51
N ALA A 346 -0.91 -12.95 -0.35
CA ALA A 346 -1.22 -14.36 -0.53
C ALA A 346 -0.02 -15.15 -1.09
N GLU A 347 0.67 -14.60 -2.08
CA GLU A 347 1.90 -15.21 -2.61
C GLU A 347 3.00 -15.29 -1.55
N VAL A 348 3.20 -14.22 -0.77
CA VAL A 348 4.17 -14.23 0.33
C VAL A 348 3.82 -15.32 1.34
N ALA A 349 2.56 -15.38 1.79
CA ALA A 349 2.12 -16.37 2.76
C ALA A 349 2.37 -17.80 2.26
N ASP A 350 2.08 -18.07 0.99
CA ASP A 350 2.34 -19.36 0.36
C ASP A 350 3.83 -19.72 0.31
N LEU A 351 4.69 -18.74 0.00
CA LEU A 351 6.14 -18.92 -0.01
C LEU A 351 6.70 -19.18 1.39
N LEU A 352 6.24 -18.42 2.39
CA LEU A 352 6.68 -18.57 3.78
C LEU A 352 6.26 -19.93 4.34
N GLU A 353 5.02 -20.36 4.11
CA GLU A 353 4.57 -21.68 4.56
C GLU A 353 5.34 -22.83 3.91
N LYS A 354 5.61 -22.75 2.60
CA LYS A 354 6.42 -23.77 1.91
C LYS A 354 7.84 -23.86 2.47
N ARG A 355 8.45 -22.72 2.82
CA ARG A 355 9.81 -22.69 3.40
C ARG A 355 9.88 -23.18 4.83
N LEU A 356 8.79 -23.03 5.59
CA LEU A 356 8.75 -23.33 7.03
C LEU A 356 8.05 -24.66 7.36
N SER A 357 7.46 -25.33 6.37
CA SER A 357 6.96 -26.69 6.51
C SER A 357 8.14 -27.66 6.58
N PRO A 358 8.16 -28.62 7.54
CA PRO A 358 9.15 -29.69 7.50
C PRO A 358 9.02 -30.49 6.19
N PRO A 359 10.14 -31.01 5.65
CA PRO A 359 10.15 -31.81 4.43
C PRO A 359 9.33 -33.10 4.53
#